data_AF-A0A9Q0R4Z2-F1
#
_entry.id   AF-A0A9Q0R4Z2-F1
#
_cell.length_a   1.000
_cell.length_b   1.000
_cell.length_c   1.000
_cell.angle_alpha   90.00
_cell.angle_beta   90.00
_cell.angle_gamma   90.00
#
_symmetry.space_group_name_H-M   'P 1'
#
loop_
_entity.id
_entity.type
_entity.pdbx_description
1 polymer ?
#
loop_
_entity_poly.entity_id
_entity_poly.type
_entity_poly.pdbx_seq_one_letter_code
_entity_poly.pdbx_strand_id
1 'polypeptide(L)'
;MTQLTNEIIGQEILGNLITLNTGMMIRECIQNEKLTEVILKSKNFEKFFDYVQLSDFDSASDAFTTLQSLLTKHPDVLSTFLTENYSRVIDKMNLLLKSENYVTARQTLKLLSEILLNRSNFKNMTRYISDVENLKLIMNLLRDPRKAIQFEAFQIFKLFVANPKKEDPIVKILAKNKEKLLSFLKQFHNDRDDDQFKEDKSILLKEVAKLPDLQ
;
A
#
# COMPACT_ATOMS: atom_id res chain seq x y z
N MET A 1 -4.34 -37.69 24.43
CA MET A 1 -3.63 -36.55 23.83
C MET A 1 -3.63 -36.60 22.31
N THR A 2 -3.37 -37.76 21.68
CA THR A 2 -3.32 -37.92 20.21
C THR A 2 -4.67 -37.77 19.47
N GLN A 3 -5.82 -38.04 20.13
CA GLN A 3 -7.15 -37.83 19.55
C GLN A 3 -7.59 -36.36 19.54
N LEU A 4 -7.32 -35.62 20.62
CA LEU A 4 -7.59 -34.19 20.72
C LEU A 4 -6.75 -33.36 19.73
N THR A 5 -5.50 -33.74 19.50
CA THR A 5 -4.67 -33.10 18.47
C THR A 5 -5.22 -33.34 17.06
N ASN A 6 -5.74 -34.54 16.76
CA ASN A 6 -6.27 -34.84 15.42
C ASN A 6 -7.62 -34.16 15.14
N GLU A 7 -8.49 -33.97 16.14
CA GLU A 7 -9.75 -33.22 15.97
C GLU A 7 -9.51 -31.71 15.84
N ILE A 8 -8.58 -31.14 16.61
CA ILE A 8 -8.19 -29.73 16.49
C ILE A 8 -7.54 -29.46 15.14
N ILE A 9 -6.61 -30.32 14.71
CA ILE A 9 -6.00 -30.24 13.36
C ILE A 9 -7.06 -30.41 12.27
N GLY A 10 -8.04 -31.30 12.45
CA GLY A 10 -9.13 -31.51 11.49
C GLY A 10 -10.07 -30.30 11.35
N GLN A 11 -10.41 -29.63 12.45
CA GLN A 11 -11.23 -28.41 12.42
C GLN A 11 -10.47 -27.21 11.86
N GLU A 12 -9.18 -27.09 12.14
CA GLU A 12 -8.32 -26.06 11.59
C GLU A 12 -8.13 -26.23 10.07
N ILE A 13 -7.86 -27.46 9.61
CA ILE A 13 -7.76 -27.78 8.18
C ILE A 13 -9.09 -27.53 7.45
N LEU A 14 -10.22 -27.94 8.05
CA LEU A 14 -11.54 -27.70 7.45
C LEU A 14 -11.90 -26.21 7.42
N GLY A 15 -11.58 -25.48 8.49
CA GLY A 15 -11.74 -24.02 8.58
C GLY A 15 -10.90 -23.30 7.53
N ASN A 16 -9.65 -23.71 7.34
CA ASN A 16 -8.76 -23.16 6.31
C ASN A 16 -9.29 -23.48 4.91
N LEU A 17 -9.75 -24.71 4.64
CA LEU A 17 -10.31 -25.08 3.34
C LEU A 17 -11.58 -24.29 2.99
N ILE A 18 -12.47 -24.09 3.96
CA ILE A 18 -13.69 -23.27 3.78
C ILE A 18 -13.31 -21.80 3.52
N THR A 19 -12.29 -21.29 4.23
CA THR A 19 -11.78 -19.92 4.06
C THR A 19 -11.22 -19.72 2.64
N LEU A 20 -10.36 -20.63 2.17
CA LEU A 20 -9.78 -20.59 0.84
C LEU A 20 -10.84 -20.73 -0.28
N ASN A 21 -11.78 -21.66 -0.13
CA ASN A 21 -12.86 -21.83 -1.09
C ASN A 21 -13.78 -20.60 -1.15
N THR A 22 -14.02 -19.97 0.00
CA THR A 22 -14.80 -18.72 0.08
C THR A 22 -14.06 -17.58 -0.62
N GLY A 23 -12.74 -17.48 -0.44
CA GLY A 23 -11.91 -16.53 -1.17
C GLY A 23 -12.02 -16.66 -2.69
N MET A 24 -11.94 -17.89 -3.21
CA MET A 24 -12.13 -18.16 -4.65
C MET A 24 -13.50 -17.72 -5.15
N MET A 25 -14.58 -18.09 -4.44
CA MET A 25 -15.94 -17.69 -4.83
C MET A 25 -16.12 -16.17 -4.85
N ILE A 26 -15.56 -15.47 -3.85
CA ILE A 26 -15.59 -14.00 -3.81
C ILE A 26 -14.82 -13.41 -4.99
N ARG A 27 -13.65 -13.97 -5.34
CA ARG A 27 -12.86 -13.51 -6.50
C ARG A 27 -13.55 -13.72 -7.84
N GLU A 28 -14.37 -14.75 -7.98
CA GLU A 28 -15.26 -14.91 -9.14
C GLU A 28 -16.35 -13.84 -9.17
N CYS A 29 -16.98 -13.54 -8.03
CA CYS A 29 -17.95 -12.43 -7.92
C CYS A 29 -17.32 -11.08 -8.30
N ILE A 30 -16.06 -10.84 -7.90
CA ILE A 30 -15.31 -9.60 -8.20
C ILE A 30 -15.11 -9.40 -9.71
N GLN A 31 -15.18 -10.45 -10.54
CA GLN A 31 -15.12 -10.27 -11.99
C GLN A 31 -16.27 -9.40 -12.51
N ASN A 32 -17.41 -9.39 -11.81
CA ASN A 32 -18.54 -8.53 -12.11
C ASN A 32 -18.44 -7.19 -11.37
N GLU A 33 -18.57 -6.11 -12.13
CA GLU A 33 -18.47 -4.74 -11.61
C GLU A 33 -19.52 -4.42 -10.54
N LYS A 34 -20.80 -4.78 -10.78
CA LYS A 34 -21.90 -4.51 -9.84
C LYS A 34 -21.76 -5.30 -8.54
N LEU A 35 -21.31 -6.55 -8.62
CA LEU A 35 -21.06 -7.36 -7.42
C LEU A 35 -19.88 -6.79 -6.62
N THR A 36 -18.83 -6.33 -7.30
CA THR A 36 -17.71 -5.63 -6.65
C THR A 36 -18.19 -4.40 -5.89
N GLU A 37 -19.03 -3.57 -6.51
CA GLU A 37 -19.61 -2.40 -5.88
C GLU A 37 -20.42 -2.77 -4.61
N VAL A 38 -21.24 -3.81 -4.69
CA VAL A 38 -22.01 -4.32 -3.53
C VAL A 38 -21.09 -4.78 -2.41
N ILE A 39 -20.01 -5.50 -2.72
CA ILE A 39 -19.05 -5.98 -1.73
C ILE A 39 -18.33 -4.82 -1.06
N LEU A 40 -17.82 -3.85 -1.83
CA LEU A 40 -17.13 -2.66 -1.32
C LEU A 40 -18.02 -1.84 -0.37
N LYS A 41 -19.30 -1.65 -0.74
CA LYS A 41 -20.27 -0.91 0.07
C LYS A 41 -20.80 -1.71 1.28
N SER A 42 -20.46 -2.99 1.38
CA SER A 42 -20.93 -3.84 2.48
C SER A 42 -20.26 -3.49 3.81
N LYS A 43 -20.96 -3.76 4.92
CA LYS A 43 -20.39 -3.63 6.28
C LYS A 43 -19.21 -4.56 6.54
N ASN A 44 -19.07 -5.63 5.75
CA ASN A 44 -18.03 -6.63 5.93
C ASN A 44 -16.74 -6.31 5.16
N PHE A 45 -16.74 -5.32 4.26
CA PHE A 45 -15.56 -4.96 3.48
C PHE A 45 -14.33 -4.68 4.37
N GLU A 46 -14.52 -3.99 5.49
CA GLU A 46 -13.40 -3.68 6.38
C GLU A 46 -12.75 -4.92 7.01
N LYS A 47 -13.48 -6.03 7.14
CA LYS A 47 -12.94 -7.25 7.73
C LYS A 47 -11.81 -7.84 6.90
N PHE A 48 -11.74 -7.55 5.59
CA PHE A 48 -10.59 -7.97 4.79
C PHE A 48 -9.27 -7.39 5.31
N PHE A 49 -9.25 -6.17 5.86
CA PHE A 49 -8.05 -5.60 6.48
C PHE A 49 -7.64 -6.31 7.78
N ASP A 50 -8.58 -6.95 8.45
CA ASP A 50 -8.30 -7.76 9.64
C ASP A 50 -7.83 -9.17 9.21
N TYR A 51 -8.44 -9.74 8.16
CA TYR A 51 -8.08 -11.06 7.64
C TYR A 51 -6.65 -11.12 7.07
N VAL A 52 -6.16 -10.04 6.45
CA VAL A 52 -4.76 -9.98 5.98
C VAL A 52 -3.71 -9.94 7.11
N GLN A 53 -4.16 -9.81 8.37
CA GLN A 53 -3.31 -9.80 9.56
C GLN A 53 -3.44 -11.08 10.38
N LEU A 54 -4.15 -12.10 9.88
CA LEU A 54 -4.21 -13.40 10.53
C LEU A 54 -2.81 -14.00 10.67
N SER A 55 -2.59 -14.76 11.74
CA SER A 55 -1.33 -15.47 12.00
C SER A 55 -1.10 -16.63 11.03
N ASP A 56 -2.18 -17.23 10.52
CA ASP A 56 -2.12 -18.27 9.49
C ASP A 56 -1.75 -17.66 8.13
N PHE A 57 -0.61 -18.08 7.60
CA PHE A 57 -0.04 -17.49 6.39
C PHE A 57 -0.91 -17.71 5.15
N ASP A 58 -1.44 -18.92 4.96
CA ASP A 58 -2.24 -19.28 3.78
C ASP A 58 -3.54 -18.48 3.75
N SER A 59 -4.24 -18.40 4.88
CA SER A 59 -5.47 -17.61 5.03
C SER A 59 -5.21 -16.11 4.85
N ALA A 60 -4.15 -15.57 5.47
CA ALA A 60 -3.79 -14.15 5.32
C ALA A 60 -3.41 -13.81 3.86
N SER A 61 -2.68 -14.68 3.19
CA SER A 61 -2.28 -14.52 1.79
C SER A 61 -3.46 -14.60 0.82
N ASP A 62 -4.40 -15.53 1.04
CA ASP A 62 -5.61 -15.62 0.23
C ASP A 62 -6.55 -14.41 0.46
N ALA A 63 -6.69 -13.99 1.72
CA ALA A 63 -7.41 -12.77 2.07
C ALA A 63 -6.78 -11.54 1.39
N PHE A 64 -5.44 -11.46 1.35
CA PHE A 64 -4.74 -10.36 0.69
C PHE A 64 -4.99 -10.36 -0.81
N THR A 65 -4.95 -11.53 -1.46
CA THR A 65 -5.25 -11.66 -2.89
C THR A 65 -6.67 -11.22 -3.21
N THR A 66 -7.62 -11.54 -2.32
CA THR A 66 -9.02 -11.09 -2.44
C THR A 66 -9.15 -9.58 -2.26
N LEU A 67 -8.49 -9.01 -1.23
CA LEU A 67 -8.47 -7.57 -0.99
C LEU A 67 -7.82 -6.81 -2.15
N GLN A 68 -6.69 -7.29 -2.68
CA GLN A 68 -6.04 -6.72 -3.85
C GLN A 68 -7.01 -6.73 -5.04
N SER A 69 -7.65 -7.86 -5.33
CA SER A 69 -8.60 -7.97 -6.43
C SER A 69 -9.78 -6.99 -6.29
N LEU A 70 -10.33 -6.83 -5.08
CA LEU A 70 -11.38 -5.85 -4.80
C LEU A 70 -10.94 -4.42 -5.10
N LEU A 71 -9.68 -4.09 -4.81
CA LEU A 71 -9.13 -2.75 -4.91
C LEU A 71 -8.45 -2.45 -6.26
N THR A 72 -8.32 -3.42 -7.16
CA THR A 72 -7.64 -3.16 -8.45
C THR A 72 -8.44 -3.58 -9.67
N LYS A 73 -9.40 -4.52 -9.53
CA LYS A 73 -10.11 -5.09 -10.69
C LYS A 73 -10.93 -4.05 -11.47
N HIS A 74 -11.67 -3.18 -10.76
CA HIS A 74 -12.55 -2.17 -11.36
C HIS A 74 -12.18 -0.77 -10.84
N PRO A 75 -11.17 -0.10 -11.43
CA PRO A 75 -10.62 1.15 -10.89
C PRO A 75 -11.62 2.30 -10.79
N ASP A 76 -12.61 2.38 -11.69
CA ASP A 76 -13.62 3.44 -11.68
C ASP A 76 -14.62 3.26 -10.52
N VAL A 77 -15.01 2.02 -10.25
CA VAL A 77 -15.83 1.66 -9.07
C VAL A 77 -15.05 1.97 -7.78
N LEU A 78 -13.79 1.53 -7.71
CA LEU A 78 -12.95 1.84 -6.56
C LEU A 78 -12.82 3.35 -6.37
N SER A 79 -12.54 4.11 -7.43
CA SER A 79 -12.32 5.56 -7.32
C SER A 79 -13.53 6.27 -6.72
N THR A 80 -14.73 5.90 -7.15
CA THR A 80 -15.99 6.41 -6.61
C THR A 80 -16.13 6.06 -5.13
N PHE A 81 -16.00 4.77 -4.79
CA PHE A 81 -16.09 4.29 -3.42
C PHE A 81 -15.03 4.93 -2.48
N LEU A 82 -13.79 5.01 -2.94
CA LEU A 82 -12.66 5.54 -2.19
C LEU A 82 -12.80 7.04 -1.96
N THR A 83 -13.39 7.79 -2.91
CA THR A 83 -13.65 9.22 -2.71
C THR A 83 -14.59 9.46 -1.52
N GLU A 84 -15.61 8.62 -1.36
CA GLU A 84 -16.61 8.69 -0.28
C GLU A 84 -16.07 8.13 1.05
N ASN A 85 -15.19 7.13 0.99
CA ASN A 85 -14.72 6.36 2.15
C ASN A 85 -13.22 6.56 2.43
N TYR A 86 -12.64 7.64 1.92
CA TYR A 86 -11.19 7.84 1.82
C TYR A 86 -10.46 7.59 3.14
N SER A 87 -10.83 8.31 4.21
CA SER A 87 -10.15 8.19 5.50
C SER A 87 -10.26 6.77 6.04
N ARG A 88 -11.44 6.15 5.97
CA ARG A 88 -11.63 4.78 6.47
C ARG A 88 -10.73 3.75 5.78
N VAL A 89 -10.58 3.85 4.45
CA VAL A 89 -9.73 2.92 3.68
C VAL A 89 -8.25 3.23 3.90
N ILE A 90 -7.86 4.50 3.77
CA ILE A 90 -6.45 4.90 3.84
C ILE A 90 -5.88 4.71 5.24
N ASP A 91 -6.65 4.96 6.31
CA ASP A 91 -6.20 4.72 7.68
C ASP A 91 -5.95 3.22 7.91
N LYS A 92 -6.85 2.35 7.43
CA LYS A 92 -6.65 0.89 7.49
C LYS A 92 -5.43 0.44 6.68
N MET A 93 -5.22 0.98 5.48
CA MET A 93 -4.01 0.70 4.71
C MET A 93 -2.75 1.16 5.44
N ASN A 94 -2.74 2.39 5.98
CA ASN A 94 -1.62 2.94 6.73
C ASN A 94 -1.28 2.13 8.00
N LEU A 95 -2.28 1.48 8.63
CA LEU A 95 -2.03 0.52 9.71
C LEU A 95 -1.29 -0.71 9.20
N LEU A 96 -1.70 -1.28 8.07
CA LEU A 96 -1.03 -2.43 7.45
C LEU A 96 0.42 -2.09 7.03
N LEU A 97 0.68 -0.87 6.54
CA LEU A 97 2.03 -0.40 6.22
C LEU A 97 2.97 -0.39 7.43
N LYS A 98 2.42 -0.23 8.64
CA LYS A 98 3.16 -0.23 9.92
C LYS A 98 3.26 -1.62 10.55
N SER A 99 2.72 -2.65 9.89
CA SER A 99 2.74 -4.02 10.42
C SER A 99 4.17 -4.55 10.58
N GLU A 100 4.39 -5.29 11.67
CA GLU A 100 5.64 -6.03 11.87
C GLU A 100 5.76 -7.19 10.87
N ASN A 101 4.62 -7.71 10.37
CA ASN A 101 4.61 -8.73 9.33
C ASN A 101 5.16 -8.16 8.02
N TYR A 102 6.34 -8.63 7.66
CA TYR A 102 7.05 -8.20 6.44
C TYR A 102 6.21 -8.37 5.17
N VAL A 103 5.52 -9.50 5.02
CA VAL A 103 4.75 -9.79 3.81
C VAL A 103 3.58 -8.83 3.70
N THR A 104 2.82 -8.65 4.79
CA THR A 104 1.71 -7.70 4.85
C THR A 104 2.16 -6.28 4.53
N ALA A 105 3.16 -5.75 5.24
CA ALA A 105 3.66 -4.40 5.03
C ALA A 105 4.13 -4.17 3.58
N ARG A 106 4.90 -5.13 3.03
CA ARG A 106 5.42 -5.04 1.66
C ARG A 106 4.30 -5.08 0.62
N GLN A 107 3.39 -6.04 0.72
CA GLN A 107 2.33 -6.20 -0.27
C GLN A 107 1.34 -5.04 -0.21
N THR A 108 1.04 -4.51 0.99
CA THR A 108 0.23 -3.29 1.12
C THR A 108 0.91 -2.08 0.50
N LEU A 109 2.23 -1.89 0.66
CA LEU A 109 2.96 -0.80 -0.02
C LEU A 109 2.80 -0.90 -1.54
N LYS A 110 3.01 -2.09 -2.10
CA LYS A 110 2.87 -2.34 -3.53
C LYS A 110 1.44 -2.05 -4.01
N LEU A 111 0.44 -2.54 -3.29
CA LEU A 111 -0.98 -2.31 -3.58
C LEU A 111 -1.35 -0.82 -3.51
N LEU A 112 -0.87 -0.11 -2.49
CA LEU A 112 -1.11 1.33 -2.37
C LEU A 112 -0.49 2.09 -3.54
N SER A 113 0.74 1.74 -3.94
CA SER A 113 1.38 2.34 -5.12
C SER A 113 0.55 2.11 -6.39
N GLU A 114 0.03 0.89 -6.60
CA GLU A 114 -0.83 0.56 -7.73
C GLU A 114 -2.12 1.38 -7.75
N ILE A 115 -2.79 1.49 -6.59
CA ILE A 115 -4.02 2.28 -6.43
C ILE A 115 -3.75 3.76 -6.74
N LEU A 116 -2.68 4.34 -6.20
CA LEU A 116 -2.35 5.76 -6.36
C LEU A 116 -1.93 6.09 -7.80
N LEU A 117 -1.23 5.19 -8.49
CA LEU A 117 -0.78 5.38 -9.88
C LEU A 117 -1.90 5.22 -10.90
N ASN A 118 -3.02 4.60 -10.54
CA ASN A 118 -4.13 4.43 -11.46
C ASN A 118 -4.79 5.78 -11.79
N ARG A 119 -4.96 6.05 -13.09
CA ARG A 119 -5.55 7.32 -13.60
C ARG A 119 -6.93 7.61 -13.01
N SER A 120 -7.76 6.59 -12.79
CA SER A 120 -9.12 6.76 -12.23
C SER A 120 -9.07 7.31 -10.80
N ASN A 121 -7.96 7.06 -10.08
CA ASN A 121 -7.75 7.48 -8.71
C ASN A 121 -7.01 8.82 -8.58
N PHE A 122 -6.83 9.60 -9.65
CA PHE A 122 -6.06 10.85 -9.62
C PHE A 122 -6.46 11.80 -8.47
N LYS A 123 -7.77 11.93 -8.20
CA LYS A 123 -8.28 12.76 -7.08
C LYS A 123 -7.85 12.21 -5.72
N ASN A 124 -7.96 10.89 -5.53
CA ASN A 124 -7.57 10.21 -4.29
C ASN A 124 -6.04 10.22 -4.10
N MET A 125 -5.28 10.08 -5.18
CA MET A 125 -3.83 10.20 -5.18
C MET A 125 -3.40 11.60 -4.77
N THR A 126 -3.97 12.64 -5.39
CA THR A 126 -3.69 14.05 -5.05
C THR A 126 -3.97 14.30 -3.57
N ARG A 127 -5.10 13.80 -3.05
CA ARG A 127 -5.42 13.88 -1.61
C ARG A 127 -4.40 13.17 -0.73
N TYR A 128 -3.87 12.02 -1.16
CA TYR A 128 -2.88 11.25 -0.38
C TYR A 128 -1.56 12.01 -0.25
N ILE A 129 -1.09 12.58 -1.37
CA ILE A 129 0.21 13.25 -1.43
C ILE A 129 0.21 14.68 -0.88
N SER A 130 -0.97 15.23 -0.59
CA SER A 130 -1.14 16.49 0.13
C SER A 130 -1.04 16.32 1.66
N ASP A 131 -1.11 15.09 2.18
CA ASP A 131 -1.13 14.82 3.61
C ASP A 131 0.30 14.66 4.19
N VAL A 132 0.59 15.46 5.21
CA VAL A 132 1.87 15.48 5.92
C VAL A 132 2.17 14.17 6.66
N GLU A 133 1.16 13.53 7.26
CA GLU A 133 1.35 12.28 8.00
C GLU A 133 1.63 11.12 7.05
N ASN A 134 1.00 11.11 5.87
CA ASN A 134 1.34 10.17 4.81
C ASN A 134 2.79 10.37 4.33
N LEU A 135 3.22 11.62 4.09
CA LEU A 135 4.62 11.90 3.73
C LEU A 135 5.60 11.37 4.78
N LYS A 136 5.36 11.68 6.06
CA LYS A 136 6.22 11.22 7.17
C LYS A 136 6.27 9.70 7.24
N LEU A 137 5.13 9.03 7.10
CA LEU A 137 5.05 7.57 7.09
C LEU A 137 5.92 6.98 5.98
N ILE A 138 5.75 7.46 4.74
CA ILE A 138 6.53 6.97 3.60
C ILE A 138 8.02 7.29 3.76
N MET A 139 8.39 8.49 4.24
CA MET A 139 9.79 8.84 4.53
C MET A 139 10.43 7.96 5.61
N ASN A 140 9.66 7.51 6.60
CA ASN A 140 10.15 6.54 7.60
C ASN A 140 10.34 5.16 6.97
N LEU A 141 9.43 4.71 6.10
CA LEU A 141 9.54 3.42 5.40
C LEU A 141 10.71 3.38 4.40
N LEU A 142 11.13 4.52 3.85
CA LEU A 142 12.39 4.61 3.09
C LEU A 142 13.61 4.19 3.92
N ARG A 143 13.55 4.31 5.24
CA ARG A 143 14.62 3.96 6.17
C ARG A 143 14.42 2.59 6.84
N ASP A 144 13.41 1.83 6.43
CA ASP A 144 13.16 0.49 6.96
C ASP A 144 14.39 -0.42 6.77
N PRO A 145 14.77 -1.29 7.71
CA PRO A 145 15.94 -2.15 7.55
C PRO A 145 15.84 -3.11 6.34
N ARG A 146 14.63 -3.39 5.85
CA ARG A 146 14.37 -4.35 4.78
C ARG A 146 14.37 -3.63 3.43
N LYS A 147 15.39 -3.89 2.62
CA LYS A 147 15.58 -3.34 1.26
C LYS A 147 14.32 -3.38 0.38
N ALA A 148 13.52 -4.45 0.45
CA ALA A 148 12.31 -4.56 -0.34
C ALA A 148 11.22 -3.56 0.09
N ILE A 149 11.08 -3.26 1.39
CA ILE A 149 10.15 -2.24 1.90
C ILE A 149 10.59 -0.85 1.45
N GLN A 150 11.88 -0.55 1.60
CA GLN A 150 12.46 0.71 1.14
C GLN A 150 12.13 0.98 -0.33
N PHE A 151 12.27 -0.05 -1.18
CA PHE A 151 12.01 0.06 -2.61
C PHE A 151 10.54 0.34 -2.94
N GLU A 152 9.58 -0.36 -2.31
CA GLU A 152 8.16 -0.07 -2.54
C GLU A 152 7.77 1.32 -1.98
N ALA A 153 8.35 1.73 -0.85
CA ALA A 153 8.16 3.07 -0.30
C ALA A 153 8.69 4.17 -1.25
N PHE A 154 9.78 3.91 -1.96
CA PHE A 154 10.32 4.82 -2.99
C PHE A 154 9.32 5.06 -4.12
N GLN A 155 8.56 4.04 -4.54
CA GLN A 155 7.55 4.19 -5.59
C GLN A 155 6.43 5.15 -5.22
N ILE A 156 6.11 5.26 -3.93
CA ILE A 156 5.12 6.22 -3.42
C ILE A 156 5.79 7.58 -3.16
N PHE A 157 6.99 7.60 -2.58
CA PHE A 157 7.71 8.83 -2.26
C PHE A 157 7.93 9.71 -3.49
N LYS A 158 8.23 9.11 -4.65
CA LYS A 158 8.41 9.86 -5.89
C LYS A 158 7.16 10.67 -6.28
N LEU A 159 5.96 10.23 -5.92
CA LEU A 159 4.71 10.96 -6.18
C LEU A 159 4.64 12.28 -5.40
N PHE A 160 5.07 12.27 -4.14
CA PHE A 160 5.14 13.50 -3.32
C PHE A 160 6.10 14.53 -3.92
N VAL A 161 7.27 14.08 -4.38
CA VAL A 161 8.31 14.96 -4.92
C VAL A 161 8.00 15.38 -6.36
N ALA A 162 7.39 14.53 -7.18
CA ALA A 162 7.05 14.84 -8.57
C ALA A 162 5.81 15.75 -8.69
N ASN A 163 5.00 15.90 -7.64
CA ASN A 163 3.81 16.75 -7.68
C ASN A 163 4.18 18.22 -7.99
N PRO A 164 3.72 18.83 -9.10
CA PRO A 164 4.03 20.23 -9.39
C PRO A 164 3.28 21.22 -8.49
N LYS A 165 2.17 20.79 -7.86
CA LYS A 165 1.32 21.60 -6.98
C LYS A 165 1.41 21.12 -5.54
N LYS A 166 2.63 21.01 -5.01
CA LYS A 166 2.85 20.62 -3.60
C LYS A 166 2.25 21.67 -2.68
N GLU A 167 1.55 21.25 -1.64
CA GLU A 167 1.09 22.15 -0.60
C GLU A 167 2.25 22.64 0.26
N ASP A 168 2.15 23.86 0.80
CA ASP A 168 3.22 24.47 1.61
C ASP A 168 3.71 23.58 2.77
N PRO A 169 2.84 22.86 3.51
CA PRO A 169 3.31 21.94 4.56
C PRO A 169 4.21 20.81 4.03
N ILE A 170 3.91 20.29 2.84
CA ILE A 170 4.71 19.25 2.16
C ILE A 170 6.06 19.84 1.73
N VAL A 171 6.05 21.01 1.08
CA VAL A 171 7.27 21.71 0.66
C VAL A 171 8.17 21.98 1.87
N LYS A 172 7.60 22.47 2.98
CA LYS A 172 8.34 22.78 4.20
C LYS A 172 9.05 21.56 4.79
N ILE A 173 8.40 20.39 4.81
CA ILE A 173 9.02 19.16 5.31
C ILE A 173 10.14 18.69 4.38
N LEU A 174 9.90 18.68 3.07
CA LEU A 174 10.91 18.26 2.10
C LEU A 174 12.13 19.20 2.12
N ALA A 175 11.90 20.51 2.13
CA ALA A 175 12.95 21.55 2.20
C ALA A 175 13.77 21.44 3.49
N LYS A 176 13.12 21.24 4.65
CA LYS A 176 13.79 21.03 5.94
C LYS A 176 14.72 19.81 5.95
N ASN A 177 14.42 18.80 5.11
CA ASN A 177 15.20 17.58 5.01
C ASN A 177 16.02 17.50 3.71
N LYS A 178 16.11 18.58 2.92
CA LYS A 178 16.69 18.59 1.57
C LYS A 178 18.08 17.97 1.50
N GLU A 179 19.02 18.45 2.31
CA GLU A 179 20.40 17.95 2.31
C GLU A 179 20.48 16.46 2.67
N LYS A 180 19.75 16.05 3.71
CA LYS A 180 19.69 14.65 4.16
C LYS A 180 19.07 13.76 3.10
N LEU A 181 18.00 14.21 2.44
CA LEU A 181 17.35 13.50 1.34
C LEU A 181 18.30 13.34 0.14
N LEU A 182 19.01 14.39 -0.26
CA LEU A 182 19.97 14.31 -1.37
C LEU A 182 21.11 13.32 -1.05
N SER A 183 21.67 13.38 0.15
CA SER A 183 22.72 12.46 0.59
C SER A 183 22.22 11.01 0.62
N PHE A 184 21.06 10.78 1.25
CA PHE A 184 20.43 9.48 1.33
C PHE A 184 20.13 8.89 -0.06
N LEU A 185 19.44 9.66 -0.91
CA LEU A 185 19.05 9.21 -2.25
C LEU A 185 20.27 8.86 -3.09
N LYS A 186 21.37 9.63 -3.05
CA LYS A 186 22.60 9.28 -3.79
C LYS A 186 23.11 7.87 -3.48
N GLN A 187 22.97 7.40 -2.24
CA GLN A 187 23.43 6.08 -1.79
C GLN A 187 22.35 4.99 -1.88
N PHE A 188 21.09 5.37 -2.10
CA PHE A 188 19.94 4.47 -2.06
C PHE A 188 19.98 3.41 -3.19
N HIS A 189 20.12 2.13 -2.83
CA HIS A 189 20.07 0.96 -3.74
C HIS A 189 20.98 1.05 -4.98
N ASN A 190 22.21 1.54 -4.85
CA ASN A 190 23.17 1.60 -5.97
C ASN A 190 23.60 0.22 -6.52
N ASP A 191 23.37 -0.83 -5.75
CA ASP A 191 23.58 -2.22 -6.13
C ASP A 191 22.51 -2.77 -7.07
N ARG A 192 21.43 -2.01 -7.31
CA ARG A 192 20.32 -2.45 -8.17
C ARG A 192 20.59 -2.12 -9.64
N ASP A 193 20.64 -3.16 -10.46
CA ASP A 193 20.78 -3.03 -11.91
C ASP A 193 19.42 -2.95 -12.60
N ASP A 194 18.77 -1.80 -12.44
CA ASP A 194 17.44 -1.49 -12.99
C ASP A 194 17.48 -0.07 -13.55
N ASP A 195 17.50 0.06 -14.87
CA ASP A 195 17.70 1.35 -15.55
C ASP A 195 16.54 2.31 -15.31
N GLN A 196 15.30 1.81 -15.24
CA GLN A 196 14.14 2.64 -14.90
C GLN A 196 14.29 3.20 -13.48
N PHE A 197 14.73 2.39 -12.53
CA PHE A 197 14.99 2.86 -11.17
C PHE A 197 16.11 3.92 -11.12
N LYS A 198 17.21 3.71 -11.85
CA LYS A 198 18.31 4.68 -11.92
C LYS A 198 17.84 6.02 -12.50
N GLU A 199 16.99 5.98 -13.52
CA GLU A 199 16.37 7.18 -14.10
C GLU A 199 15.43 7.88 -13.12
N ASP A 200 14.46 7.16 -12.54
CA ASP A 200 13.53 7.68 -11.53
C ASP A 200 14.29 8.37 -10.38
N LYS A 201 15.35 7.72 -9.89
CA LYS A 201 16.22 8.24 -8.83
C LYS A 201 16.96 9.52 -9.26
N SER A 202 17.46 9.57 -10.49
CA SER A 202 18.13 10.76 -11.04
C SER A 202 17.18 11.95 -11.16
N ILE A 203 15.95 11.71 -11.65
CA ILE A 203 14.89 12.73 -11.72
C ILE A 203 14.55 13.21 -10.32
N LEU A 204 14.35 12.29 -9.38
CA LEU A 204 14.02 12.60 -8.00
C LEU A 204 15.09 13.47 -7.33
N LEU A 205 16.37 13.15 -7.52
CA LEU A 205 17.50 13.95 -7.02
C LEU A 205 17.46 15.39 -7.57
N LYS A 206 17.16 15.56 -8.86
CA LYS A 206 17.02 16.90 -9.47
C LYS A 206 15.85 17.67 -8.88
N GLU A 207 14.70 17.02 -8.68
CA GLU A 207 13.52 17.67 -8.10
C GLU A 207 13.72 18.06 -6.63
N VAL A 208 14.37 17.21 -5.82
CA VAL A 208 14.73 17.56 -4.43
C VAL A 208 15.73 18.72 -4.41
N ALA A 209 16.69 18.78 -5.33
CA ALA A 209 17.66 19.87 -5.40
C ALA A 209 17.02 21.24 -5.70
N LYS A 210 15.90 21.27 -6.42
CA LYS A 210 15.13 22.48 -6.73
C LYS A 210 14.30 23.02 -5.57
N LEU A 211 14.14 22.25 -4.48
CA LEU A 211 13.42 22.73 -3.30
C LEU A 211 14.10 23.97 -2.71
N PRO A 212 13.33 24.90 -2.11
CA PRO A 212 13.89 26.10 -1.50
C PRO A 212 14.83 25.72 -0.35
N ASP A 213 15.87 26.51 -0.15
CA ASP A 213 16.68 26.44 1.07
C ASP A 213 15.91 27.17 2.18
N LEU A 214 15.73 26.51 3.31
CA LEU A 214 15.16 27.18 4.49
C LEU A 214 16.30 27.96 5.17
N GLN A 215 16.13 29.28 5.25
CA GLN A 215 16.95 30.14 6.10
C GLN A 215 16.68 29.86 7.58
#